data_AF-A0A945QRC7-F1
#
_entry.id   AF-A0A945QRC7-F1
#
_cell.length_a   1.000
_cell.length_b   1.000
_cell.length_c   1.000
_cell.angle_alpha   90.00
_cell.angle_beta   90.00
_cell.angle_gamma   90.00
#
_symmetry.space_group_name_H-M   'P 1'
#
loop_
_entity.id
_entity.type
_entity.pdbx_description
1 polymer ?
#
loop_
_entity_poly.entity_id
_entity_poly.type
_entity_poly.pdbx_seq_one_letter_code
_entity_poly.pdbx_strand_id
1 'polypeptide(L)'
;MLAKILGVVLLIWGGVLAFKLIFPVIGGIFGMITVVAIALLAAGALYMGKRWINGESILGRVIGALALIAGAILAFKAALGVVVGIFAALFLMLKIALVLAMLYVGWSWLQRGEFRLLSRRD
;
A
#
# COMPACT_ATOMS: atom_id res chain seq x y z
N MET A 1 -20.30 -30.14 17.82
CA MET A 1 -21.10 -29.45 16.78
C MET A 1 -20.79 -27.94 16.70
N LEU A 2 -20.73 -27.22 17.82
CA LEU A 2 -20.46 -25.77 17.85
C LEU A 2 -19.16 -25.36 17.13
N ALA A 3 -18.05 -26.08 17.36
CA ALA A 3 -16.76 -25.79 16.71
C ALA A 3 -16.81 -25.93 15.18
N LYS A 4 -17.60 -26.89 14.64
CA LYS A 4 -17.78 -27.03 13.19
C LYS A 4 -18.57 -25.86 12.61
N ILE A 5 -19.64 -25.43 13.28
CA ILE A 5 -20.47 -24.29 12.86
C ILE A 5 -19.63 -23.01 12.85
N LEU A 6 -18.89 -22.74 13.93
CA LEU A 6 -18.00 -21.58 13.99
C LEU A 6 -16.85 -21.68 12.97
N GLY A 7 -16.34 -22.87 12.70
CA GLY A 7 -15.36 -23.11 11.64
C GLY A 7 -15.88 -22.72 10.25
N VAL A 8 -17.11 -23.13 9.91
CA VAL A 8 -17.78 -22.72 8.66
C VAL A 8 -17.96 -21.21 8.59
N VAL A 9 -18.44 -20.58 9.68
CA VAL A 9 -18.64 -19.12 9.73
C VAL A 9 -17.32 -18.37 9.51
N LEU A 10 -16.23 -18.82 10.13
CA LEU A 10 -14.89 -18.26 9.94
C LEU A 10 -14.38 -18.42 8.50
N LEU A 11 -14.66 -19.55 7.86
CA LEU A 11 -14.29 -19.78 6.46
C LEU A 11 -15.06 -18.86 5.50
N ILE A 12 -16.37 -18.70 5.69
CA ILE A 12 -17.20 -17.81 4.87
C ILE A 12 -16.76 -16.36 5.06
N TRP A 13 -16.62 -15.91 6.32
CA TRP A 13 -16.17 -14.54 6.60
C TRP A 13 -14.75 -14.29 6.13
N GLY A 14 -13.83 -15.24 6.34
CA GLY A 14 -12.46 -15.18 5.84
C GLY A 14 -12.42 -15.07 4.31
N GLY A 15 -13.25 -15.85 3.60
CA GLY A 15 -13.37 -15.79 2.14
C GLY A 15 -13.90 -14.45 1.63
N VAL A 16 -14.93 -13.89 2.28
CA VAL A 16 -15.48 -12.56 1.94
C VAL A 16 -14.42 -11.47 2.17
N LEU A 17 -13.70 -11.53 3.28
CA LEU A 17 -12.61 -10.60 3.58
C LEU A 17 -11.45 -10.75 2.60
N ALA A 18 -11.09 -11.98 2.21
CA ALA A 18 -10.08 -12.26 1.18
C ALA A 18 -10.43 -11.60 -0.15
N PHE A 19 -11.68 -11.74 -0.60
CA PHE A 19 -12.15 -11.11 -1.83
C PHE A 19 -12.08 -9.58 -1.76
N LYS A 20 -12.44 -9.00 -0.61
CA LYS A 20 -12.35 -7.55 -0.38
C LYS A 20 -10.91 -7.02 -0.39
N LEU A 21 -9.89 -7.86 -0.20
CA LEU A 21 -8.48 -7.45 -0.26
C LEU A 21 -7.98 -7.20 -1.68
N ILE A 22 -8.69 -7.66 -2.71
CA ILE A 22 -8.31 -7.44 -4.12
C ILE A 22 -8.30 -5.94 -4.45
N PHE A 23 -9.34 -5.21 -4.06
CA PHE A 23 -9.47 -3.78 -4.33
C PHE A 23 -8.34 -2.92 -3.75
N PRO A 24 -7.96 -3.04 -2.45
CA PRO A 24 -6.84 -2.27 -1.91
C PRO A 24 -5.49 -2.68 -2.50
N VAL A 25 -5.30 -3.94 -2.93
CA VAL A 25 -4.09 -4.34 -3.68
C VAL A 25 -4.02 -3.58 -5.01
N ILE A 26 -5.10 -3.60 -5.79
CA ILE A 26 -5.17 -2.88 -7.07
C ILE A 26 -4.98 -1.37 -6.86
N GLY A 27 -5.68 -0.80 -5.88
CA GLY A 27 -5.54 0.61 -5.51
C GLY A 27 -4.12 0.98 -5.10
N GLY A 28 -3.40 0.09 -4.41
CA GLY A 28 -2.00 0.25 -4.08
C GLY A 28 -1.08 0.35 -5.31
N ILE A 29 -1.32 -0.49 -6.32
CA ILE A 29 -0.55 -0.47 -7.58
C ILE A 29 -0.75 0.86 -8.31
N PHE A 30 -2.00 1.30 -8.49
CA PHE A 30 -2.30 2.58 -9.14
C PHE A 30 -1.78 3.78 -8.34
N GLY A 31 -1.83 3.70 -7.01
CA GLY A 31 -1.23 4.70 -6.12
C GLY A 31 0.28 4.81 -6.34
N MET A 32 0.99 3.68 -6.45
CA MET A 32 2.42 3.66 -6.70
C MET A 32 2.78 4.28 -8.06
N ILE A 33 2.02 3.96 -9.12
CA ILE A 33 2.21 4.56 -10.45
C ILE A 33 2.07 6.10 -10.38
N THR A 34 1.07 6.57 -9.64
CA THR A 34 0.83 8.01 -9.46
C THR A 34 2.00 8.68 -8.74
N VAL A 35 2.51 8.07 -7.67
CA VAL A 35 3.67 8.59 -6.92
C VAL A 35 4.92 8.65 -7.82
N VAL A 36 5.15 7.62 -8.63
CA VAL A 36 6.26 7.59 -9.59
C VAL A 36 6.11 8.71 -10.63
N ALA A 37 4.91 8.90 -11.19
CA ALA A 37 4.66 9.97 -12.14
C ALA A 37 4.93 11.36 -11.54
N ILE A 38 4.49 11.61 -10.31
CA ILE A 38 4.75 12.87 -9.60
C ILE A 38 6.25 13.04 -9.34
N ALA A 39 6.97 11.99 -8.96
CA ALA A 39 8.41 12.04 -8.74
C ALA A 39 9.17 12.36 -10.03
N LEU A 40 8.76 11.79 -11.17
CA LEU A 40 9.34 12.10 -12.48
C LEU A 40 9.07 13.55 -12.89
N LEU A 41 7.85 14.05 -12.67
CA LEU A 41 7.51 15.46 -12.90
C LEU A 41 8.36 16.39 -12.01
N ALA A 42 8.55 16.03 -10.74
CA ALA A 42 9.40 16.77 -9.82
C ALA A 42 10.85 16.81 -10.31
N ALA A 43 11.41 15.67 -10.73
CA ALA A 43 12.76 15.60 -11.28
C ALA A 43 12.90 16.44 -12.55
N GLY A 44 11.91 16.39 -13.46
CA GLY A 44 11.88 17.22 -14.66
C GLY A 44 11.84 18.72 -14.35
N ALA A 45 10.99 19.14 -13.41
CA ALA A 45 10.89 20.52 -12.96
C ALA A 45 12.20 21.01 -12.31
N LEU A 46 12.83 20.18 -11.48
CA LEU A 46 14.11 20.50 -10.86
C LEU A 46 15.24 20.63 -11.89
N TYR A 47 15.28 19.72 -12.88
CA TYR A 47 16.27 19.77 -13.96
C TYR A 47 16.11 21.04 -14.83
N MET A 48 14.89 21.33 -15.27
CA MET A 48 14.58 22.52 -16.06
C MET A 48 14.85 23.79 -15.27
N GLY A 49 14.46 23.81 -13.99
CA GLY A 49 14.71 24.92 -13.08
C GLY A 49 16.20 25.21 -12.91
N LYS A 50 17.01 24.17 -12.69
CA LYS A 50 18.48 24.28 -12.61
C LYS A 50 19.10 24.75 -13.93
N ARG A 51 18.59 24.32 -15.07
CA ARG A 51 19.09 24.78 -16.38
C ARG A 51 18.81 26.27 -16.59
N TRP A 52 17.59 26.72 -16.28
CA TRP A 52 17.17 28.09 -16.53
C TRP A 52 17.73 29.09 -15.51
N ILE A 53 17.97 28.68 -14.26
CA ILE A 53 18.59 29.57 -13.26
C ILE A 53 20.06 29.91 -13.57
N ASN A 54 20.75 29.04 -14.30
CA ASN A 54 22.11 29.29 -14.76
C ASN A 54 22.17 30.06 -16.10
N GLY A 55 21.01 30.42 -16.66
CA GLY A 55 20.93 31.21 -17.88
C GLY A 55 21.34 32.68 -17.69
N GLU A 56 21.64 33.35 -18.80
CA GLU A 56 22.02 34.78 -18.83
C GLU A 56 20.81 35.70 -18.65
N SER A 57 19.60 35.27 -19.02
CA SER A 57 18.41 36.12 -18.95
C SER A 57 17.81 36.17 -17.53
N ILE A 58 17.52 37.38 -17.05
CA ILE A 58 16.85 37.60 -15.74
C ILE A 58 15.51 36.86 -15.69
N LEU A 59 14.75 36.89 -16.78
CA LEU A 59 13.46 36.22 -16.91
C LEU A 59 13.61 34.69 -16.81
N GLY A 60 14.65 34.12 -17.43
CA GLY A 60 14.98 32.71 -17.30
C GLY A 60 15.35 32.32 -15.86
N ARG A 61 16.06 33.20 -15.15
CA ARG A 61 16.39 32.97 -13.73
C ARG A 61 15.16 32.94 -12.83
N VAL A 62 14.22 33.87 -13.04
CA VAL A 62 12.97 33.92 -12.27
C VAL A 62 12.11 32.67 -12.53
N ILE A 63 11.92 32.30 -13.81
CA ILE A 63 11.16 31.09 -14.16
C ILE A 63 11.87 29.84 -13.63
N GLY A 64 13.21 29.81 -13.71
CA GLY A 64 14.03 28.73 -13.17
C GLY A 64 13.85 28.54 -11.66
N ALA A 65 13.86 29.63 -10.89
CA ALA A 65 13.61 29.60 -9.46
C ALA A 65 12.19 29.09 -9.12
N LEU A 66 11.17 29.55 -9.85
CA LEU A 66 9.79 29.06 -9.67
C LEU A 66 9.67 27.57 -9.99
N ALA A 67 10.32 27.09 -11.05
CA ALA A 67 10.34 25.67 -11.40
C ALA A 67 11.05 24.82 -10.34
N LEU A 68 12.13 25.33 -9.74
CA LEU A 68 12.81 24.66 -8.61
C LEU A 68 11.89 24.54 -7.38
N ILE A 69 11.18 25.62 -7.03
CA ILE A 69 10.23 25.61 -5.91
C ILE A 69 9.10 24.62 -6.18
N ALA A 70 8.50 24.66 -7.38
CA ALA A 70 7.44 23.73 -7.77
C ALA A 70 7.93 22.27 -7.75
N GLY A 71 9.12 22.02 -8.29
CA GLY A 71 9.76 20.71 -8.26
C GLY A 71 10.01 20.19 -6.85
N ALA A 72 10.48 21.06 -5.94
CA ALA A 72 10.69 20.70 -4.53
C ALA A 72 9.37 20.37 -3.81
N ILE A 73 8.29 21.13 -4.05
CA ILE A 73 6.96 20.85 -3.49
C ILE A 73 6.44 19.50 -4.00
N LEU A 74 6.57 19.23 -5.30
CA LEU A 74 6.16 17.95 -5.88
C LEU A 74 6.98 16.79 -5.34
N ALA A 75 8.30 16.95 -5.20
CA ALA A 75 9.18 15.94 -4.60
C ALA A 75 8.78 15.63 -3.16
N PHE A 76 8.46 16.65 -2.35
CA PHE A 76 7.98 16.47 -0.98
C PHE A 76 6.64 15.73 -0.93
N LYS A 77 5.69 16.08 -1.82
CA LYS A 77 4.42 15.35 -1.94
C LYS A 77 4.63 13.89 -2.32
N ALA A 78 5.52 13.60 -3.27
CA ALA A 78 5.85 12.24 -3.67
C ALA A 78 6.46 11.45 -2.49
N ALA A 79 7.40 12.06 -1.75
CA ALA A 79 8.02 11.44 -0.59
C ALA A 79 7.00 11.10 0.51
N LEU A 80 6.09 12.03 0.83
CA LEU A 80 4.97 11.75 1.75
C LEU A 80 4.08 10.63 1.24
N GLY A 81 3.79 10.61 -0.07
CA GLY A 81 3.03 9.55 -0.73
C GLY A 81 3.68 8.17 -0.56
N VAL A 82 5.01 8.08 -0.70
CA VAL A 82 5.76 6.84 -0.45
C VAL A 82 5.63 6.39 1.01
N VAL A 83 5.80 7.30 1.97
CA VAL A 83 5.71 6.98 3.40
C VAL A 83 4.32 6.44 3.74
N VAL A 84 3.26 7.15 3.32
CA VAL A 84 1.87 6.70 3.52
C VAL A 84 1.64 5.35 2.82
N GLY A 85 2.18 5.16 1.62
CA GLY A 85 2.11 3.91 0.88
C GLY A 85 2.73 2.72 1.64
N ILE A 86 3.88 2.93 2.29
CA ILE A 86 4.54 1.89 3.10
C ILE A 86 3.65 1.49 4.29
N PHE A 87 3.12 2.47 5.04
CA PHE A 87 2.22 2.17 6.16
C PHE A 87 0.94 1.47 5.69
N ALA A 88 0.37 1.88 4.57
CA ALA A 88 -0.79 1.22 3.97
C ALA A 88 -0.49 -0.23 3.56
N ALA A 89 0.68 -0.48 2.98
CA ALA A 89 1.14 -1.82 2.62
C ALA A 89 1.33 -2.72 3.85
N LEU A 90 1.94 -2.20 4.92
CA LEU A 90 2.09 -2.92 6.19
C LEU A 90 0.73 -3.28 6.79
N PHE A 91 -0.22 -2.33 6.78
CA PHE A 91 -1.58 -2.57 7.27
C PHE A 91 -2.33 -3.60 6.42
N LEU A 92 -2.10 -3.60 5.10
CA LEU A 92 -2.65 -4.60 4.19
C LEU A 92 -2.06 -5.99 4.47
N MET A 93 -0.76 -6.10 4.71
CA MET A 93 -0.11 -7.36 5.11
C MET A 93 -0.72 -7.91 6.41
N LEU A 94 -0.95 -7.06 7.41
CA LEU A 94 -1.60 -7.46 8.65
C LEU A 94 -3.02 -8.00 8.41
N LYS A 95 -3.80 -7.35 7.54
CA LYS A 95 -5.14 -7.83 7.17
C LYS A 95 -5.08 -9.18 6.45
N ILE A 96 -4.14 -9.36 5.52
CA ILE A 96 -3.93 -10.64 4.83
C ILE A 96 -3.60 -11.74 5.84
N ALA A 97 -2.68 -11.47 6.78
CA ALA A 97 -2.31 -12.42 7.83
C ALA A 97 -3.51 -12.80 8.72
N LEU A 98 -4.34 -11.82 9.09
CA LEU A 98 -5.56 -12.07 9.86
C LEU A 98 -6.54 -12.96 9.09
N VAL A 99 -6.76 -12.68 7.80
CA VAL A 99 -7.63 -13.50 6.95
C VAL A 99 -7.10 -14.93 6.82
N LEU A 100 -5.80 -15.10 6.61
CA LEU A 100 -5.17 -16.43 6.57
C LEU A 100 -5.34 -17.17 7.90
N ALA A 101 -5.17 -16.48 9.03
CA ALA A 101 -5.39 -17.06 10.35
C ALA A 101 -6.86 -17.49 10.53
N MET A 102 -7.83 -16.66 10.15
CA MET A 102 -9.25 -17.00 10.21
C MET A 102 -9.58 -18.24 9.35
N LEU A 103 -9.04 -18.30 8.13
CA LEU A 103 -9.25 -19.43 7.23
C LEU A 103 -8.61 -20.71 7.78
N TYR A 104 -7.39 -20.62 8.30
CA TYR A 104 -6.67 -21.75 8.90
C TYR A 104 -7.38 -22.29 10.15
N VAL A 105 -7.77 -21.39 11.07
CA VAL A 105 -8.51 -21.73 12.29
C VAL A 105 -9.87 -22.33 11.92
N GLY A 106 -10.60 -21.69 11.01
CA GLY A 106 -11.90 -22.15 10.55
C GLY A 106 -11.85 -23.54 9.92
N TRP A 107 -10.85 -23.78 9.07
CA TRP A 107 -10.58 -25.08 8.46
C TRP A 107 -10.24 -26.15 9.50
N SER A 108 -9.35 -25.83 10.44
CA SER A 108 -8.92 -26.76 11.49
C SER A 108 -10.07 -27.19 12.39
N TRP A 109 -10.94 -26.26 12.78
CA TRP A 109 -12.11 -26.55 13.60
C TRP A 109 -13.20 -27.30 12.85
N LEU A 110 -13.36 -27.04 11.54
CA LEU A 110 -14.25 -27.80 10.67
C LEU A 110 -13.85 -29.28 10.63
N GLN A 111 -12.56 -29.56 10.39
CA GLN A 111 -12.04 -30.92 10.25
C GLN A 111 -12.05 -31.69 11.58
N ARG A 112 -11.57 -31.06 12.66
CA ARG A 112 -11.41 -31.73 13.96
C ARG A 112 -12.70 -31.77 14.78
N GLY A 113 -13.62 -30.84 14.54
CA GLY A 113 -14.84 -30.70 15.33
C GLY A 113 -14.62 -30.21 16.78
N GLU A 114 -13.39 -29.76 17.09
CA GLU A 114 -12.95 -29.27 18.39
C GLU A 114 -12.17 -27.95 18.22
N PHE A 115 -12.18 -27.11 19.26
CA PHE A 115 -11.41 -25.85 19.32
C PHE A 115 -9.92 -26.07 19.63
N ARG A 116 -9.27 -27.01 18.94
CA ARG A 116 -7.83 -27.29 19.12
C ARG A 116 -7.08 -26.97 17.84
N LEU A 117 -6.08 -26.10 17.94
CA LEU A 117 -5.30 -25.61 16.80
C LEU A 117 -4.13 -26.52 16.44
N LEU A 118 -3.58 -27.25 17.40
CA LEU A 118 -2.56 -28.28 17.20
C LEU A 118 -2.71 -29.31 18.33
N SER A 119 -2.72 -30.60 17.99
CA SER A 119 -2.31 -31.64 18.93
C SER A 119 -0.83 -31.83 18.69
N ARG A 120 0.03 -31.37 19.60
CA ARG A 120 1.38 -31.97 19.67
C ARG A 120 1.14 -33.45 19.92
N ARG A 121 1.59 -34.29 18.99
CA ARG A 121 1.84 -35.70 19.29
C ARG A 121 3.18 -35.68 20.01
N ASP A 122 3.12 -35.73 21.33
CA ASP A 122 4.20 -36.33 22.10
C ASP A 122 4.06 -37.86 21.99
#